data_AF-A0A947N675-F1
#
_entry.id   AF-A0A947N675-F1
#
_cell.length_a   1.000
_cell.length_b   1.000
_cell.length_c   1.000
_cell.angle_alpha   90.00
_cell.angle_beta   90.00
_cell.angle_gamma   90.00
#
_symmetry.space_group_name_H-M   'P 1'
#
loop_
_entity.id
_entity.type
_entity.pdbx_description
1 polymer ?
#
loop_
_entity_poly.entity_id
_entity_poly.type
_entity_poly.pdbx_seq_one_letter_code
_entity_poly.pdbx_strand_id
1 'polypeptide(L)'
;MIESPSPFAKPSEGLRIKDHQTIIPRPSTDEIAKFPEQSRALLEKIAAQQEVFLDRGEYKIDTLKGRHFLLAGATGPGLGGAIETAARALAEKEGSVTVLARDLTRSLGYEMGRQMISRAEQAGMGNRFHLINDGIAAEGPNFERIVTALIEAGADEIIYINTIAAAHSGLLPGYPPVYVKDVDEEGLFQWRLAPLSESAIEGTRTIMGRLAVHFPRSLEAAGIKVALTCYIDWRGSLDVLSR
;
A
#
# COMPACT_ATOMS: atom_id res chain seq x y z
N MET A 1 -19.71 22.10 21.97
CA MET A 1 -18.49 21.83 21.19
C MET A 1 -17.31 22.22 22.05
N ILE A 2 -16.26 21.41 22.08
CA ILE A 2 -15.02 21.75 22.79
C ILE A 2 -14.35 22.88 22.00
N GLU A 3 -14.15 24.05 22.60
CA GLU A 3 -13.32 25.09 21.99
C GLU A 3 -11.89 24.59 21.91
N SER A 4 -11.36 24.50 20.69
CA SER A 4 -10.00 24.06 20.45
C SER A 4 -9.10 25.28 20.20
N PRO A 5 -7.94 25.38 20.87
CA PRO A 5 -6.97 26.43 20.59
C PRO A 5 -6.22 26.20 19.27
N SER A 6 -6.43 25.05 18.61
CA SER A 6 -5.76 24.72 17.36
C SER A 6 -6.08 25.75 16.26
N PRO A 7 -5.07 26.27 15.53
CA PRO A 7 -5.30 27.17 14.41
C PRO A 7 -6.07 26.48 13.27
N PHE A 8 -6.01 25.15 13.18
CA PHE A 8 -6.77 24.37 12.20
C PHE A 8 -8.24 24.20 12.57
N ALA A 9 -8.62 24.49 13.83
CA ALA A 9 -10.01 24.41 14.27
C ALA A 9 -10.83 25.67 13.98
N LYS A 10 -10.18 26.70 13.46
CA LYS A 10 -10.79 27.98 13.10
C LYS A 10 -10.64 28.20 11.60
N PRO A 11 -11.70 28.66 10.91
CA PRO A 11 -11.56 29.03 9.52
C PRO A 11 -10.62 30.25 9.39
N SER A 12 -9.81 30.28 8.34
CA SER A 12 -9.06 31.48 7.99
C SER A 12 -10.00 32.54 7.45
N GLU A 13 -9.87 33.76 7.94
CA GLU A 13 -10.68 34.89 7.50
C GLU A 13 -10.53 35.13 5.99
N GLY A 14 -11.65 35.41 5.32
CA GLY A 14 -11.68 35.69 3.88
C GLY A 14 -11.54 34.46 2.96
N LEU A 15 -11.29 33.26 3.49
CA LEU A 15 -11.22 32.06 2.65
C LEU A 15 -12.59 31.40 2.46
N ARG A 16 -12.88 31.03 1.22
CA ARG A 16 -14.02 30.18 0.88
C ARG A 16 -13.90 28.84 1.60
N ILE A 17 -15.02 28.32 2.10
CA ILE A 17 -15.07 27.01 2.78
C ILE A 17 -15.82 26.03 1.87
N LYS A 18 -15.20 24.89 1.61
CA LYS A 18 -15.85 23.76 0.93
C LYS A 18 -15.98 22.58 1.89
N ASP A 19 -17.14 21.96 1.94
CA ASP A 19 -17.31 20.72 2.71
C ASP A 19 -16.59 19.58 2.02
N HIS A 20 -15.81 18.81 2.79
CA HIS A 20 -15.13 17.64 2.26
C HIS A 20 -16.14 16.57 1.85
N GLN A 21 -16.53 16.59 0.58
CA GLN A 21 -17.33 15.57 -0.08
C GLN A 21 -16.55 15.06 -1.29
N THR A 22 -15.45 14.37 -1.05
CA THR A 22 -14.71 13.78 -2.16
C THR A 22 -15.39 12.49 -2.57
N ILE A 23 -16.45 12.59 -3.38
CA ILE A 23 -16.85 11.49 -4.24
C ILE A 23 -15.76 11.41 -5.30
N ILE A 24 -14.83 10.47 -5.14
CA ILE A 24 -13.87 10.16 -6.19
C ILE A 24 -14.69 9.58 -7.36
N PRO A 25 -14.75 10.27 -8.52
CA PRO A 25 -15.53 9.78 -9.63
C PRO A 25 -14.98 8.43 -10.10
N ARG A 26 -15.86 7.55 -10.55
CA ARG A 26 -15.41 6.34 -11.23
C ARG A 26 -14.69 6.74 -12.51
N PRO A 27 -13.57 6.06 -12.86
CA PRO A 27 -12.89 6.30 -14.12
C PRO A 27 -13.84 6.14 -15.31
N SER A 28 -13.71 7.03 -16.29
CA SER A 28 -14.37 6.93 -17.59
C SER A 28 -13.79 5.78 -18.44
N THR A 29 -14.51 5.38 -19.48
CA THR A 29 -14.04 4.34 -20.42
C THR A 29 -12.71 4.76 -21.08
N ASP A 30 -12.56 6.03 -21.44
CA ASP A 30 -11.34 6.56 -22.08
C ASP A 30 -10.14 6.56 -21.12
N GLU A 31 -10.36 6.80 -19.83
CA GLU A 31 -9.32 6.66 -18.80
C GLU A 31 -8.92 5.21 -18.61
N ILE A 32 -9.91 4.31 -18.49
CA ILE A 32 -9.67 2.87 -18.31
C ILE A 32 -8.85 2.30 -19.48
N ALA A 33 -9.13 2.75 -20.72
CA ALA A 33 -8.39 2.32 -21.90
C ALA A 33 -6.89 2.69 -21.85
N LYS A 34 -6.52 3.73 -21.08
CA LYS A 34 -5.12 4.20 -20.93
C LYS A 34 -4.38 3.50 -19.80
N PHE A 35 -5.07 2.88 -18.84
CA PHE A 35 -4.45 2.26 -17.67
C PHE A 35 -3.38 1.20 -17.99
N PRO A 36 -3.51 0.34 -19.01
CA PRO A 36 -2.45 -0.61 -19.35
C PRO A 36 -1.14 0.04 -19.80
N GLU A 37 -1.21 1.13 -20.57
CA GLU A 37 -0.01 1.86 -21.00
C GLU A 37 0.58 2.68 -19.85
N GLN A 38 -0.28 3.36 -19.08
CA GLN A 38 0.15 4.12 -17.91
C GLN A 38 0.80 3.25 -16.85
N SER A 39 0.26 2.05 -16.59
CA SER A 39 0.82 1.12 -15.61
C SER A 39 2.21 0.63 -16.03
N ARG A 40 2.41 0.34 -17.33
CA ARG A 40 3.71 -0.02 -17.88
C ARG A 40 4.72 1.12 -17.71
N ALA A 41 4.35 2.34 -18.13
CA ALA A 41 5.20 3.52 -18.03
C ALA A 41 5.58 3.83 -16.57
N LEU A 42 4.65 3.65 -15.62
CA LEU A 42 4.94 3.84 -14.20
C LEU A 42 5.94 2.82 -13.67
N LEU A 43 5.77 1.55 -13.99
CA LEU A 43 6.71 0.50 -13.56
C LEU A 43 8.08 0.63 -14.24
N GLU A 44 8.15 1.13 -15.48
CA GLU A 44 9.42 1.48 -16.14
C GLU A 44 10.11 2.65 -15.44
N LYS A 45 9.36 3.72 -15.16
CA LYS A 45 9.87 4.87 -14.42
C LYS A 45 10.40 4.48 -13.04
N ILE A 46 9.65 3.66 -12.31
CA ILE A 46 10.06 3.16 -10.98
C ILE A 46 11.35 2.35 -11.12
N ALA A 47 11.41 1.40 -12.06
CA ALA A 47 12.61 0.59 -12.28
C ALA A 47 13.84 1.46 -12.60
N ALA A 48 13.71 2.38 -13.54
CA ALA A 48 14.79 3.30 -13.90
C ALA A 48 15.26 4.16 -12.72
N GLN A 49 14.32 4.59 -11.86
CA GLN A 49 14.68 5.33 -10.64
C GLN A 49 15.43 4.45 -9.63
N GLN A 50 15.00 3.19 -9.42
CA GLN A 50 15.67 2.29 -8.49
C GLN A 50 17.04 1.83 -8.98
N GLU A 51 17.20 1.62 -10.29
CA GLU A 51 18.45 1.19 -10.94
C GLU A 51 19.59 2.18 -10.66
N VAL A 52 19.32 3.49 -10.70
CA VAL A 52 20.31 4.53 -10.39
C VAL A 52 20.91 4.36 -8.98
N PHE A 53 20.09 4.00 -7.99
CA PHE A 53 20.55 3.81 -6.61
C PHE A 53 21.28 2.47 -6.41
N LEU A 54 20.85 1.43 -7.13
CA LEU A 54 21.50 0.13 -7.14
C LEU A 54 22.90 0.21 -7.78
N ASP A 55 23.01 0.83 -8.94
CA ASP A 55 24.27 0.99 -9.69
C ASP A 55 25.32 1.78 -8.92
N ARG A 56 24.87 2.76 -8.12
CA ARG A 56 25.74 3.56 -7.25
C ARG A 56 26.13 2.84 -5.96
N GLY A 57 25.61 1.65 -5.71
CA GLY A 57 25.83 0.91 -4.47
C GLY A 57 25.26 1.62 -3.23
N GLU A 58 24.29 2.52 -3.42
CA GLU A 58 23.66 3.24 -2.30
C GLU A 58 22.78 2.31 -1.48
N TYR A 59 22.29 1.22 -2.08
CA TYR A 59 21.53 0.17 -1.40
C TYR A 59 22.44 -1.01 -1.04
N LYS A 60 22.71 -1.20 0.25
CA LYS A 60 23.39 -2.39 0.79
C LYS A 60 22.41 -3.55 0.97
N ILE A 61 21.86 -4.05 -0.13
CA ILE A 61 20.77 -5.05 -0.14
C ILE A 61 21.19 -6.41 -0.66
N ASP A 62 22.48 -6.64 -0.91
CA ASP A 62 22.99 -7.93 -1.41
C ASP A 62 22.67 -9.11 -0.48
N THR A 63 22.58 -8.86 0.82
CA THR A 63 22.17 -9.87 1.82
C THR A 63 20.72 -10.32 1.68
N LEU A 64 19.93 -9.62 0.87
CA LEU A 64 18.53 -9.92 0.57
C LEU A 64 18.35 -10.72 -0.73
N LYS A 65 19.43 -10.97 -1.50
CA LYS A 65 19.37 -11.81 -2.72
C LYS A 65 18.88 -13.21 -2.37
N GLY A 66 18.00 -13.75 -3.22
CA GLY A 66 17.43 -15.09 -3.04
C GLY A 66 16.46 -15.23 -1.86
N ARG A 67 16.11 -14.14 -1.16
CA ARG A 67 15.12 -14.19 -0.09
C ARG A 67 13.69 -14.24 -0.63
N HIS A 68 12.77 -14.68 0.21
CA HIS A 68 11.35 -14.70 -0.07
C HIS A 68 10.68 -13.47 0.53
N PHE A 69 9.89 -12.75 -0.26
CA PHE A 69 9.23 -11.52 0.14
C PHE A 69 7.72 -11.68 0.13
N LEU A 70 7.08 -11.17 1.18
CA LEU A 70 5.62 -10.98 1.22
C LEU A 70 5.33 -9.49 1.32
N LEU A 71 4.75 -8.92 0.28
CA LEU A 71 4.51 -7.48 0.15
C LEU A 71 3.01 -7.19 0.21
N ALA A 72 2.55 -6.49 1.24
CA ALA A 72 1.16 -6.11 1.38
C ALA A 72 0.94 -4.64 0.97
N GLY A 73 0.05 -4.39 0.01
CA GLY A 73 -0.23 -3.05 -0.51
C GLY A 73 0.80 -2.57 -1.55
N ALA A 74 1.36 -3.49 -2.34
CA ALA A 74 2.46 -3.19 -3.25
C ALA A 74 2.04 -2.86 -4.69
N THR A 75 0.74 -2.93 -5.02
CA THR A 75 0.20 -2.58 -6.33
C THR A 75 -0.10 -1.07 -6.40
N GLY A 76 0.81 -0.31 -6.98
CA GLY A 76 0.62 1.13 -7.17
C GLY A 76 1.94 1.90 -7.36
N PRO A 77 1.87 3.19 -7.70
CA PRO A 77 3.06 4.01 -7.96
C PRO A 77 3.77 4.50 -6.69
N GLY A 78 3.29 4.11 -5.51
CA GLY A 78 3.87 4.50 -4.22
C GLY A 78 5.06 3.62 -3.81
N LEU A 79 5.44 3.73 -2.53
CA LEU A 79 6.56 2.99 -1.95
C LEU A 79 6.44 1.47 -2.12
N GLY A 80 5.23 0.93 -2.02
CA GLY A 80 4.97 -0.50 -2.22
C GLY A 80 5.41 -1.00 -3.61
N GLY A 81 5.09 -0.27 -4.68
CA GLY A 81 5.50 -0.65 -6.05
C GLY A 81 6.99 -0.50 -6.29
N ALA A 82 7.64 0.50 -5.67
CA ALA A 82 9.09 0.65 -5.70
C ALA A 82 9.79 -0.55 -5.03
N ILE A 83 9.28 -0.98 -3.89
CA ILE A 83 9.80 -2.14 -3.15
C ILE A 83 9.56 -3.44 -3.90
N GLU A 84 8.39 -3.62 -4.51
CA GLU A 84 8.15 -4.79 -5.38
C GLU A 84 9.20 -4.87 -6.48
N THR A 85 9.50 -3.76 -7.14
CA THR A 85 10.47 -3.75 -8.23
C THR A 85 11.87 -4.15 -7.76
N ALA A 86 12.30 -3.64 -6.60
CA ALA A 86 13.59 -4.01 -6.00
C ALA A 86 13.60 -5.47 -5.50
N ALA A 87 12.57 -5.89 -4.77
CA ALA A 87 12.45 -7.24 -4.21
C ALA A 87 12.41 -8.30 -5.33
N ARG A 88 11.67 -8.03 -6.41
CA ARG A 88 11.61 -8.93 -7.56
C ARG A 88 12.96 -9.09 -8.24
N ALA A 89 13.72 -8.01 -8.43
CA ALA A 89 15.07 -8.08 -8.98
C ALA A 89 16.02 -8.91 -8.09
N LEU A 90 15.90 -8.80 -6.77
CA LEU A 90 16.69 -9.59 -5.81
C LEU A 90 16.30 -11.07 -5.74
N ALA A 91 15.02 -11.36 -5.95
CA ALA A 91 14.44 -12.70 -5.88
C ALA A 91 14.47 -13.44 -7.23
N GLU A 92 14.74 -12.74 -8.34
CA GLU A 92 14.56 -13.24 -9.71
C GLU A 92 15.16 -14.64 -9.93
N LYS A 93 16.37 -14.90 -9.42
CA LYS A 93 17.06 -16.18 -9.62
C LYS A 93 16.69 -17.26 -8.61
N GLU A 94 16.67 -16.93 -7.32
CA GLU A 94 16.69 -17.94 -6.24
C GLU A 94 15.72 -17.63 -5.07
N GLY A 95 14.88 -16.59 -5.19
CA GLY A 95 13.89 -16.22 -4.16
C GLY A 95 12.47 -16.22 -4.70
N SER A 96 11.54 -15.66 -3.93
CA SER A 96 10.15 -15.47 -4.35
C SER A 96 9.57 -14.12 -3.92
N VAL A 97 8.51 -13.68 -4.59
CA VAL A 97 7.73 -12.50 -4.23
C VAL A 97 6.26 -12.81 -4.28
N THR A 98 5.58 -12.68 -3.14
CA THR A 98 4.14 -12.76 -3.03
C THR A 98 3.60 -11.37 -2.72
N VAL A 99 2.74 -10.83 -3.59
CA VAL A 99 2.11 -9.52 -3.46
C VAL A 99 0.66 -9.68 -3.04
N LEU A 100 0.25 -8.97 -2.00
CA LEU A 100 -1.13 -8.87 -1.53
C LEU A 100 -1.68 -7.48 -1.87
N ALA A 101 -2.80 -7.45 -2.56
CA ALA A 101 -3.44 -6.24 -3.07
C ALA A 101 -4.95 -6.27 -2.79
N ARG A 102 -5.61 -5.11 -2.85
CA ARG A 102 -7.08 -5.02 -2.79
C ARG A 102 -7.58 -3.96 -3.77
N ASP A 103 -7.17 -4.09 -5.02
CA ASP A 103 -7.48 -3.15 -6.07
C ASP A 103 -8.86 -3.42 -6.66
N LEU A 104 -9.58 -2.34 -6.95
CA LEU A 104 -10.80 -2.41 -7.73
C LEU A 104 -10.49 -2.87 -9.15
N THR A 105 -11.36 -3.69 -9.72
CA THR A 105 -11.30 -4.02 -11.14
C THR A 105 -11.39 -2.75 -11.98
N ARG A 106 -10.58 -2.65 -13.05
CA ARG A 106 -10.46 -1.44 -13.88
C ARG A 106 -9.91 -0.23 -13.13
N SER A 107 -8.94 -0.45 -12.26
CA SER A 107 -8.13 0.60 -11.66
C SER A 107 -6.69 0.53 -12.15
N LEU A 108 -5.95 1.63 -12.02
CA LEU A 108 -4.53 1.66 -12.34
C LEU A 108 -3.72 0.67 -11.50
N GLY A 109 -4.03 0.52 -10.21
CA GLY A 109 -3.39 -0.47 -9.32
C GLY A 109 -3.59 -1.90 -9.80
N TYR A 110 -4.82 -2.23 -10.22
CA TYR A 110 -5.13 -3.54 -10.80
C TYR A 110 -4.32 -3.81 -12.09
N GLU A 111 -4.24 -2.83 -13.00
CA GLU A 111 -3.44 -2.98 -14.22
C GLU A 111 -1.93 -3.03 -13.93
N MET A 112 -1.43 -2.30 -12.93
CA MET A 112 -0.04 -2.45 -12.46
C MET A 112 0.23 -3.88 -11.94
N GLY A 113 -0.68 -4.46 -11.16
CA GLY A 113 -0.57 -5.85 -10.72
C GLY A 113 -0.48 -6.83 -11.89
N ARG A 114 -1.27 -6.63 -12.96
CA ARG A 114 -1.19 -7.44 -14.18
C ARG A 114 0.16 -7.29 -14.90
N GLN A 115 0.69 -6.06 -14.96
CA GLN A 115 2.02 -5.84 -15.53
C GLN A 115 3.13 -6.47 -14.69
N MET A 116 3.00 -6.49 -13.35
CA MET A 116 3.94 -7.18 -12.46
C MET A 116 3.97 -8.69 -12.73
N ILE A 117 2.80 -9.33 -12.87
CA ILE A 117 2.71 -10.74 -13.28
C ILE A 117 3.44 -10.96 -14.60
N SER A 118 3.15 -10.16 -15.62
CA SER A 118 3.79 -10.30 -16.94
C SER A 118 5.31 -10.15 -16.88
N ARG A 119 5.83 -9.23 -16.06
CA ARG A 119 7.27 -9.07 -15.84
C ARG A 119 7.88 -10.27 -15.11
N ALA A 120 7.20 -10.83 -14.12
CA ALA A 120 7.65 -12.03 -13.42
C ALA A 120 7.66 -13.27 -14.33
N GLU A 121 6.67 -13.39 -15.22
CA GLU A 121 6.61 -14.42 -16.26
C GLU A 121 7.77 -14.29 -17.25
N GLN A 122 8.04 -13.08 -17.74
CA GLN A 122 9.19 -12.80 -18.63
C GLN A 122 10.53 -13.10 -17.96
N ALA A 123 10.63 -12.89 -16.65
CA ALA A 123 11.80 -13.23 -15.84
C ALA A 123 11.87 -14.71 -15.44
N GLY A 124 10.93 -15.55 -15.88
CA GLY A 124 10.94 -16.99 -15.62
C GLY A 124 10.73 -17.37 -14.15
N MET A 125 10.02 -16.54 -13.37
CA MET A 125 9.81 -16.81 -11.95
C MET A 125 8.86 -17.99 -11.68
N GLY A 126 7.91 -18.27 -12.59
CA GLY A 126 6.92 -19.32 -12.41
C GLY A 126 6.17 -19.17 -11.08
N ASN A 127 6.05 -20.26 -10.32
CA ASN A 127 5.40 -20.26 -9.00
C ASN A 127 6.18 -19.52 -7.91
N ARG A 128 7.31 -18.88 -8.22
CA ARG A 128 8.00 -18.00 -7.26
C ARG A 128 7.43 -16.57 -7.26
N PHE A 129 6.45 -16.28 -8.11
CA PHE A 129 5.74 -15.01 -8.06
C PHE A 129 4.23 -15.24 -7.92
N HIS A 130 3.62 -14.61 -6.94
CA HIS A 130 2.17 -14.63 -6.74
C HIS A 130 1.62 -13.23 -6.54
N LEU A 131 0.46 -12.94 -7.13
CA LEU A 131 -0.34 -11.76 -6.82
C LEU A 131 -1.72 -12.22 -6.34
N ILE A 132 -2.10 -11.84 -5.12
CA ILE A 132 -3.40 -12.14 -4.51
C ILE A 132 -4.13 -10.82 -4.30
N ASN A 133 -5.20 -10.59 -5.06
CA ASN A 133 -5.98 -9.35 -5.03
C ASN A 133 -7.22 -9.42 -4.12
N ASP A 134 -7.07 -10.01 -2.93
CA ASP A 134 -8.16 -10.19 -1.95
C ASP A 134 -7.89 -9.47 -0.61
N GLY A 135 -6.78 -8.73 -0.53
CA GLY A 135 -6.29 -8.06 0.66
C GLY A 135 -5.59 -8.99 1.64
N ILE A 136 -5.12 -8.41 2.75
CA ILE A 136 -4.60 -9.20 3.87
C ILE A 136 -5.75 -9.83 4.65
N ALA A 137 -5.52 -11.05 5.12
CA ALA A 137 -6.43 -11.78 6.00
C ALA A 137 -5.59 -12.56 7.02
N ALA A 138 -6.06 -12.68 8.27
CA ALA A 138 -5.35 -13.39 9.33
C ALA A 138 -5.94 -14.79 9.62
N GLU A 139 -7.05 -15.13 8.97
CA GLU A 139 -7.78 -16.39 9.12
C GLU A 139 -8.70 -16.63 7.91
N GLY A 140 -9.24 -17.86 7.82
CA GLY A 140 -10.21 -18.27 6.81
C GLY A 140 -9.64 -18.47 5.40
N PRO A 141 -10.50 -18.64 4.39
CA PRO A 141 -10.09 -19.06 3.04
C PRO A 141 -9.09 -18.12 2.36
N ASN A 142 -9.19 -16.81 2.61
CA ASN A 142 -8.26 -15.83 2.06
C ASN A 142 -6.87 -15.97 2.68
N PHE A 143 -6.79 -16.26 3.98
CA PHE A 143 -5.52 -16.51 4.64
C PHE A 143 -4.90 -17.84 4.18
N GLU A 144 -5.70 -18.89 4.07
CA GLU A 144 -5.26 -20.19 3.55
C GLU A 144 -4.68 -20.08 2.14
N ARG A 145 -5.27 -19.25 1.28
CA ARG A 145 -4.74 -18.95 -0.05
C ARG A 145 -3.38 -18.25 0.01
N ILE A 146 -3.18 -17.33 0.96
CA ILE A 146 -1.88 -16.66 1.15
C ILE A 146 -0.82 -17.68 1.57
N VAL A 147 -1.12 -18.51 2.58
CA VAL A 147 -0.21 -19.55 3.07
C VAL A 147 0.13 -20.54 1.96
N THR A 148 -0.88 -20.97 1.18
CA THR A 148 -0.67 -21.88 0.04
C THR A 148 0.28 -21.29 -0.99
N ALA A 149 0.10 -20.03 -1.38
CA ALA A 149 0.99 -19.36 -2.32
C ALA A 149 2.43 -19.25 -1.79
N LEU A 150 2.61 -19.03 -0.48
CA LEU A 150 3.94 -19.00 0.13
C LEU A 150 4.60 -20.39 0.09
N ILE A 151 3.85 -21.46 0.42
CA ILE A 151 4.34 -22.84 0.35
C ILE A 151 4.70 -23.24 -1.08
N GLU A 152 3.84 -22.93 -2.06
CA GLU A 152 4.10 -23.19 -3.49
C GLU A 152 5.35 -22.48 -4.01
N ALA A 153 5.61 -21.28 -3.49
CA ALA A 153 6.81 -20.51 -3.78
C ALA A 153 8.07 -21.00 -3.05
N GLY A 154 7.95 -22.01 -2.18
CA GLY A 154 9.04 -22.52 -1.33
C GLY A 154 9.45 -21.56 -0.20
N ALA A 155 8.58 -20.62 0.17
CA ALA A 155 8.86 -19.55 1.12
C ALA A 155 8.53 -19.95 2.57
N ASP A 156 9.38 -20.78 3.17
CA ASP A 156 9.29 -21.18 4.59
C ASP A 156 9.77 -20.08 5.57
N GLU A 157 10.68 -19.22 5.12
CA GLU A 157 11.11 -17.99 5.80
C GLU A 157 10.94 -16.76 4.90
N ILE A 158 10.21 -15.75 5.37
CA ILE A 158 9.89 -14.54 4.60
C ILE A 158 10.38 -13.25 5.24
N ILE A 159 10.57 -12.24 4.39
CA ILE A 159 10.61 -10.82 4.75
C ILE A 159 9.22 -10.25 4.45
N TYR A 160 8.49 -9.89 5.50
CA TYR A 160 7.18 -9.27 5.39
C TYR A 160 7.29 -7.74 5.35
N ILE A 161 6.76 -7.11 4.31
CA ILE A 161 6.73 -5.66 4.16
C ILE A 161 5.28 -5.21 4.00
N ASN A 162 4.83 -4.36 4.91
CA ASN A 162 3.50 -3.78 4.90
C ASN A 162 3.55 -2.33 4.43
N THR A 163 2.99 -2.08 3.24
CA THR A 163 2.83 -0.77 2.62
C THR A 163 1.37 -0.40 2.39
N ILE A 164 0.44 -1.03 3.14
CA ILE A 164 -1.00 -0.77 3.00
C ILE A 164 -1.32 0.67 3.40
N ALA A 165 -2.04 1.37 2.53
CA ALA A 165 -2.55 2.72 2.77
C ALA A 165 -4.08 2.74 2.62
N ALA A 166 -4.80 2.20 3.62
CA ALA A 166 -6.26 2.00 3.57
C ALA A 166 -7.05 2.85 4.59
N ALA A 167 -6.47 3.98 5.02
CA ALA A 167 -7.10 4.86 6.02
C ALA A 167 -8.19 5.74 5.40
N HIS A 168 -9.30 5.91 6.12
CA HIS A 168 -10.30 6.92 5.79
C HIS A 168 -9.87 8.29 6.31
N SER A 169 -10.19 9.34 5.55
CA SER A 169 -9.90 10.73 5.93
C SER A 169 -11.14 11.38 6.54
N GLY A 170 -10.99 11.99 7.72
CA GLY A 170 -12.08 12.66 8.42
C GLY A 170 -11.79 12.86 9.90
N LEU A 171 -12.80 13.28 10.65
CA LEU A 171 -12.71 13.56 12.08
C LEU A 171 -13.39 12.47 12.91
N LEU A 172 -12.80 12.14 14.06
CA LEU A 172 -13.52 11.31 15.03
C LEU A 172 -14.76 12.08 15.56
N PRO A 173 -15.87 11.38 15.87
CA PRO A 173 -17.04 12.01 16.47
C PRO A 173 -16.69 12.82 17.73
N GLY A 174 -17.25 14.03 17.83
CA GLY A 174 -17.03 14.93 18.97
C GLY A 174 -15.76 15.78 18.91
N TYR A 175 -14.88 15.57 17.92
CA TYR A 175 -13.71 16.44 17.72
C TYR A 175 -14.12 17.80 17.14
N PRO A 176 -13.35 18.87 17.43
CA PRO A 176 -13.57 20.18 16.81
C PRO A 176 -13.44 20.08 15.28
N PRO A 177 -14.12 20.95 14.51
CA PRO A 177 -13.92 21.06 13.07
C PRO A 177 -12.44 21.23 12.73
N VAL A 178 -12.04 20.78 11.54
CA VAL A 178 -10.67 20.98 11.02
C VAL A 178 -10.78 21.55 9.61
N TYR A 179 -10.01 22.62 9.37
CA TYR A 179 -9.92 23.30 8.09
C TYR A 179 -8.55 23.10 7.46
N VAL A 180 -8.52 22.66 6.20
CA VAL A 180 -7.28 22.39 5.43
C VAL A 180 -7.29 23.27 4.20
N LYS A 181 -6.23 24.06 4.00
CA LYS A 181 -6.11 24.97 2.85
C LYS A 181 -5.78 24.19 1.58
N ASP A 182 -6.35 24.63 0.46
CA ASP A 182 -6.16 24.05 -0.87
C ASP A 182 -6.36 25.14 -1.94
N VAL A 183 -5.99 24.87 -3.18
CA VAL A 183 -6.03 25.83 -4.30
C VAL A 183 -6.81 25.23 -5.46
N ASP A 184 -7.78 25.97 -5.98
CA ASP A 184 -8.51 25.65 -7.21
C ASP A 184 -8.36 26.78 -8.25
N GLU A 185 -9.08 26.69 -9.36
CA GLU A 185 -9.11 27.70 -10.42
C GLU A 185 -9.56 29.09 -9.94
N GLU A 186 -10.30 29.16 -8.83
CA GLU A 186 -10.77 30.41 -8.19
C GLU A 186 -9.83 30.87 -7.06
N GLY A 187 -8.68 30.21 -6.87
CA GLY A 187 -7.65 30.58 -5.91
C GLY A 187 -7.71 29.79 -4.60
N LEU A 188 -7.13 30.38 -3.55
CA LEU A 188 -7.01 29.74 -2.23
C LEU A 188 -8.38 29.56 -1.56
N PHE A 189 -8.63 28.37 -1.05
CA PHE A 189 -9.81 28.03 -0.26
C PHE A 189 -9.43 27.08 0.87
N GLN A 190 -10.42 26.64 1.65
CA GLN A 190 -10.22 25.63 2.70
C GLN A 190 -11.32 24.57 2.72
N TRP A 191 -10.91 23.31 2.80
CA TRP A 191 -11.77 22.17 3.07
C TRP A 191 -12.14 22.13 4.55
N ARG A 192 -13.41 21.92 4.88
CA ARG A 192 -13.85 21.49 6.21
C ARG A 192 -13.95 19.97 6.22
N LEU A 193 -13.15 19.30 7.07
CA LEU A 193 -13.19 17.85 7.19
C LEU A 193 -14.53 17.37 7.77
N ALA A 194 -15.06 16.29 7.21
CA ALA A 194 -16.28 15.65 7.68
C ALA A 194 -16.00 14.66 8.82
N PRO A 195 -16.95 14.44 9.74
CA PRO A 195 -16.88 13.33 10.68
C PRO A 195 -16.84 11.97 9.95
N LEU A 196 -16.05 11.04 10.48
CA LEU A 196 -16.02 9.66 10.03
C LEU A 196 -17.27 8.92 10.51
N SER A 197 -17.79 8.03 9.67
CA SER A 197 -18.79 7.04 10.08
C SER A 197 -18.16 5.96 10.96
N GLU A 198 -18.96 5.28 11.77
CA GLU A 198 -18.49 4.14 12.58
C GLU A 198 -17.84 3.06 11.72
N SER A 199 -18.40 2.79 10.53
CA SER A 199 -17.83 1.84 9.56
C SER A 199 -16.44 2.27 9.08
N ALA A 200 -16.23 3.56 8.78
CA ALA A 200 -14.93 4.08 8.36
C ALA A 200 -13.88 4.01 9.49
N ILE A 201 -14.32 4.27 10.73
CA ILE A 201 -13.47 4.16 11.93
C ILE A 201 -13.06 2.69 12.13
N GLU A 202 -14.02 1.76 12.13
CA GLU A 202 -13.73 0.35 12.37
C GLU A 202 -12.93 -0.27 11.22
N GLY A 203 -13.19 0.12 9.97
CA GLY A 203 -12.39 -0.30 8.81
C GLY A 203 -10.94 0.14 8.96
N THR A 204 -10.70 1.41 9.34
CA THR A 204 -9.35 1.93 9.58
C THR A 204 -8.68 1.20 10.75
N ARG A 205 -9.36 1.05 11.90
CA ARG A 205 -8.85 0.34 13.08
C ARG A 205 -8.51 -1.12 12.78
N THR A 206 -9.31 -1.78 11.96
CA THR A 206 -9.12 -3.18 11.60
C THR A 206 -7.92 -3.34 10.68
N ILE A 207 -7.89 -2.63 9.54
CA ILE A 207 -6.86 -2.83 8.51
C ILE A 207 -5.52 -2.25 8.96
N MET A 208 -5.51 -0.99 9.41
CA MET A 208 -4.28 -0.27 9.78
C MET A 208 -3.82 -0.57 11.21
N GLY A 209 -4.65 -1.22 12.04
CA GLY A 209 -4.34 -1.51 13.44
C GLY A 209 -4.27 -3.01 13.72
N ARG A 210 -5.42 -3.68 13.80
CA ARG A 210 -5.48 -5.09 14.20
C ARG A 210 -4.72 -6.00 13.22
N LEU A 211 -5.06 -5.93 11.94
CA LEU A 211 -4.46 -6.83 10.94
C LEU A 211 -2.97 -6.59 10.76
N ALA A 212 -2.51 -5.34 10.86
CA ALA A 212 -1.08 -5.03 10.86
C ALA A 212 -0.31 -5.86 11.90
N VAL A 213 -0.84 -6.00 13.12
CA VAL A 213 -0.20 -6.75 14.21
C VAL A 213 -0.47 -8.26 14.13
N HIS A 214 -1.70 -8.66 13.82
CA HIS A 214 -2.12 -10.06 13.89
C HIS A 214 -1.65 -10.89 12.69
N PHE A 215 -1.57 -10.30 11.50
CA PHE A 215 -1.21 -11.02 10.28
C PHE A 215 0.14 -11.76 10.34
N PRO A 216 1.27 -11.12 10.71
CA PRO A 216 2.54 -11.84 10.83
C PRO A 216 2.48 -12.99 11.85
N ARG A 217 1.75 -12.82 12.96
CA ARG A 217 1.58 -13.89 13.97
C ARG A 217 0.78 -15.08 13.42
N SER A 218 -0.24 -14.80 12.62
CA SER A 218 -1.01 -15.86 11.94
C SER A 218 -0.13 -16.64 10.97
N LEU A 219 0.75 -15.96 10.21
CA LEU A 219 1.70 -16.62 9.32
C LEU A 219 2.64 -17.56 10.09
N GLU A 220 3.19 -17.10 11.22
CA GLU A 220 4.05 -17.93 12.09
C GLU A 220 3.29 -19.13 12.65
N ALA A 221 2.04 -18.95 13.09
CA ALA A 221 1.19 -20.04 13.57
C ALA A 221 0.86 -21.05 12.46
N ALA A 222 0.86 -20.62 11.19
CA ALA A 222 0.69 -21.48 10.03
C ALA A 222 2.00 -22.12 9.54
N GLY A 223 3.11 -21.92 10.25
CA GLY A 223 4.41 -22.53 9.93
C GLY A 223 5.30 -21.72 8.98
N ILE A 224 4.93 -20.49 8.64
CA ILE A 224 5.77 -19.58 7.86
C ILE A 224 6.58 -18.69 8.81
N LYS A 225 7.90 -18.83 8.82
CA LYS A 225 8.77 -17.99 9.65
C LYS A 225 8.84 -16.57 9.09
N VAL A 226 8.64 -15.57 9.95
CA VAL A 226 8.80 -14.16 9.58
C VAL A 226 10.15 -13.66 10.08
N ALA A 227 11.16 -13.62 9.20
CA ALA A 227 12.50 -13.18 9.56
C ALA A 227 12.57 -11.67 9.88
N LEU A 228 11.78 -10.89 9.16
CA LEU A 228 11.69 -9.44 9.32
C LEU A 228 10.29 -8.96 8.99
N THR A 229 9.80 -7.99 9.78
CA THR A 229 8.59 -7.24 9.47
C THR A 229 8.95 -5.76 9.33
N CYS A 230 8.61 -5.16 8.18
CA CYS A 230 8.79 -3.73 7.93
C CYS A 230 7.45 -3.04 7.68
N TYR A 231 7.16 -1.97 8.41
CA TYR A 231 5.99 -1.11 8.16
C TYR A 231 6.43 0.17 7.49
N ILE A 232 5.84 0.45 6.33
CA ILE A 232 6.18 1.61 5.52
C ILE A 232 4.92 2.41 5.31
N ASP A 233 4.73 3.37 6.21
CA ASP A 233 3.70 4.39 6.12
C ASP A 233 4.33 5.68 5.58
N TRP A 234 3.68 6.32 4.62
CA TRP A 234 4.00 7.69 4.18
C TRP A 234 3.88 8.69 5.36
N ARG A 235 3.11 8.33 6.39
CA ARG A 235 3.08 9.00 7.69
C ARG A 235 4.02 8.28 8.67
N GLY A 236 5.32 8.48 8.51
CA GLY A 236 6.34 8.18 9.52
C GLY A 236 6.10 6.94 10.38
N SER A 237 6.54 5.78 9.88
CA SER A 237 7.08 4.66 10.68
C SER A 237 6.46 4.43 12.07
N LEU A 238 5.48 3.53 12.17
CA LEU A 238 5.27 2.76 13.39
C LEU A 238 6.24 1.56 13.36
N ASP A 239 7.50 1.80 13.70
CA ASP A 239 8.43 0.71 14.02
C ASP A 239 8.17 0.24 15.46
N VAL A 240 8.08 -1.08 15.65
CA VAL A 240 7.89 -1.75 16.94
C VAL A 240 9.10 -1.50 17.86
N LEU A 241 10.27 -1.13 17.31
CA LEU A 241 11.44 -0.68 18.06
C LEU A 241 11.31 0.73 18.67
N SER A 242 10.20 1.44 18.45
CA SER A 242 9.97 2.80 18.96
C SER A 242 9.17 2.84 20.28
N ARG A 243 9.08 1.72 21.01
CA ARG A 243 8.50 1.67 22.36
C ARG A 243 9.57 1.43 23.42
#